data_AF-A0A8S3G1Z7-F1
#
_entry.id   AF-A0A8S3G1Z7-F1
#
_cell.length_a   1.000
_cell.length_b   1.000
_cell.length_c   1.000
_cell.angle_alpha   90.00
_cell.angle_beta   90.00
_cell.angle_gamma   90.00
#
_symmetry.space_group_name_H-M   'P 1'
#
loop_
_entity.id
_entity.type
_entity.pdbx_description
1 polymer ?
#
loop_
_entity_poly.entity_id
_entity_poly.type
_entity_poly.pdbx_seq_one_letter_code
_entity_poly.pdbx_strand_id
1 'polypeptide(L)'
;MLDFVGGTVIHILSGVSDLVASAILGRRHDYDPQSTTAHNLPFTRLVTCLLRVAALALINTNVAAASALVTWVAIDAVRGHIAISGACTGSIVGFVVITPACGFVQLGWGLLIAIYAI
;
A
#
# COMPACT_ATOMS: atom_id res chain seq x y z
N MET A 1 -4.28 -16.35 -15.90
CA MET A 1 -4.43 -15.64 -14.61
C MET A 1 -3.22 -14.75 -14.44
N LEU A 2 -3.41 -13.50 -14.03
CA LEU A 2 -2.35 -12.49 -13.99
C LEU A 2 -2.17 -12.02 -12.54
N ASP A 3 -1.46 -12.82 -11.77
CA ASP A 3 -1.13 -12.62 -10.36
C ASP A 3 0.27 -11.98 -10.25
N PHE A 4 0.33 -10.68 -10.54
CA PHE A 4 1.58 -9.89 -10.62
C PHE A 4 2.36 -9.81 -9.30
N VAL A 5 1.67 -9.88 -8.16
CA VAL A 5 2.26 -9.83 -6.80
C VAL A 5 2.05 -11.16 -6.07
N GLY A 6 1.66 -12.21 -6.78
CA GLY A 6 1.40 -13.51 -6.17
C GLY A 6 0.32 -13.46 -5.09
N GLY A 7 -0.68 -12.58 -5.18
CA GLY A 7 -1.73 -12.49 -4.14
C GLY A 7 -2.45 -13.83 -3.93
N THR A 8 -2.76 -14.52 -5.03
CA THR A 8 -3.24 -15.90 -5.03
C THR A 8 -2.23 -16.86 -4.40
N VAL A 9 -0.96 -16.79 -4.80
CA VAL A 9 0.11 -17.67 -4.30
C VAL A 9 0.37 -17.44 -2.80
N ILE A 10 0.47 -16.20 -2.33
CA ILE A 10 0.81 -15.84 -0.96
C ILE A 10 -0.37 -16.13 -0.04
N HIS A 11 -1.59 -15.68 -0.36
CA HIS A 11 -2.73 -15.89 0.54
C HIS A 11 -3.29 -17.32 0.46
N ILE A 12 -3.36 -17.93 -0.73
CA ILE A 12 -3.89 -19.28 -0.83
C ILE A 12 -2.85 -20.29 -0.32
N LEU A 13 -1.55 -20.17 -0.68
CA LEU A 13 -0.58 -21.13 -0.16
C LEU A 13 -0.38 -20.96 1.35
N SER A 14 -0.27 -19.73 1.89
CA SER A 14 -0.19 -19.57 3.35
C SER A 14 -1.47 -20.07 4.05
N GLY A 15 -2.64 -19.78 3.50
CA GLY A 15 -3.91 -20.24 4.05
C GLY A 15 -4.08 -21.77 4.01
N VAL A 16 -3.69 -22.41 2.90
CA VAL A 16 -3.72 -23.88 2.76
C VAL A 16 -2.65 -24.53 3.62
N SER A 17 -1.44 -23.97 3.71
CA SER A 17 -0.38 -24.46 4.59
C SER A 17 -0.78 -24.36 6.05
N ASP A 18 -1.37 -23.24 6.50
CA ASP A 18 -1.90 -23.11 7.87
C ASP A 18 -3.04 -24.08 8.14
N LEU A 19 -3.94 -24.30 7.16
CA LEU A 19 -5.04 -25.25 7.31
C LEU A 19 -4.51 -26.68 7.46
N VAL A 20 -3.60 -27.10 6.59
CA VAL A 20 -2.99 -28.44 6.63
C VAL A 20 -2.13 -28.60 7.89
N ALA A 21 -1.33 -27.60 8.25
CA ALA A 21 -0.52 -27.61 9.47
C ALA A 21 -1.41 -27.71 10.71
N SER A 22 -2.50 -26.93 10.80
CA SER A 22 -3.44 -27.00 11.91
C SER A 22 -4.19 -28.34 11.99
N ALA A 23 -4.47 -28.98 10.85
CA ALA A 23 -5.09 -30.30 10.80
C ALA A 23 -4.15 -31.42 11.27
N ILE A 24 -2.86 -31.34 10.94
CA ILE A 24 -1.85 -32.34 11.33
C ILE A 24 -1.42 -32.15 12.80
N LEU A 25 -1.19 -30.91 13.23
CA LEU A 25 -0.74 -30.59 14.59
C LEU A 25 -1.84 -30.87 15.64
N GLY A 26 -3.10 -30.83 15.22
CA GLY A 26 -4.25 -31.03 16.08
C GLY A 26 -4.53 -29.85 17.00
N ARG A 27 -5.66 -29.90 17.73
CA ARG A 27 -6.06 -28.84 18.66
C ARG A 27 -5.14 -28.88 19.89
N ARG A 28 -4.66 -27.72 20.37
CA ARG A 28 -3.87 -27.67 21.61
C ARG A 28 -4.64 -28.34 22.76
N HIS A 29 -3.95 -29.12 23.58
CA HIS A 29 -4.56 -29.86 24.71
C HIS A 29 -5.23 -28.91 25.71
N ASP A 30 -4.59 -27.79 26.03
CA ASP A 30 -5.10 -26.78 26.97
C ASP A 30 -5.92 -25.71 26.25
N TYR A 31 -6.78 -26.14 25.31
CA TYR A 31 -7.68 -25.25 24.57
C TYR A 31 -8.86 -24.84 25.43
N ASP A 32 -8.69 -23.81 26.24
CA ASP A 32 -9.81 -23.05 26.79
C ASP A 32 -10.15 -21.86 25.87
N PRO A 33 -11.35 -21.82 25.26
CA PRO A 33 -11.77 -20.72 24.38
C PRO A 33 -11.88 -19.37 25.10
N GLN A 34 -11.93 -19.33 26.43
CA GLN A 34 -12.00 -18.09 27.21
C GLN A 34 -10.62 -17.52 27.57
N SER A 35 -9.54 -18.31 27.49
CA SER A 35 -8.18 -17.90 27.89
C SER A 35 -7.16 -17.81 26.75
N THR A 36 -7.57 -17.95 25.49
CA THR A 36 -6.72 -17.73 24.29
C THR A 36 -6.32 -16.29 24.01
N THR A 37 -6.42 -15.41 24.99
CA THR A 37 -6.07 -14.02 24.79
C THR A 37 -4.57 -13.89 24.58
N ALA A 38 -4.17 -13.17 23.53
CA ALA A 38 -2.76 -12.92 23.27
C ALA A 38 -2.11 -12.30 24.52
N HIS A 39 -1.00 -12.87 24.99
CA HIS A 39 -0.31 -12.35 26.17
C HIS A 39 0.13 -10.88 26.02
N ASN A 40 0.30 -10.42 24.78
CA ASN A 40 0.61 -9.03 24.47
C ASN A 40 -0.30 -8.49 23.34
N LEU A 41 -1.60 -8.37 23.63
CA LEU A 41 -2.58 -7.70 22.76
C LEU A 41 -2.10 -6.33 22.21
N PRO A 42 -1.39 -5.48 22.99
CA PRO A 42 -0.81 -4.25 22.47
C PRO A 42 0.14 -4.48 21.29
N PHE A 43 1.01 -5.48 21.35
CA PHE A 43 1.96 -5.77 20.27
C PHE A 43 1.27 -6.28 19.00
N THR A 44 0.28 -7.17 19.13
CA THR A 44 -0.51 -7.64 17.98
C THR A 44 -1.26 -6.49 17.31
N ARG A 45 -1.84 -5.56 18.09
CA ARG A 45 -2.51 -4.37 17.57
C ARG A 45 -1.55 -3.35 16.97
N LEU A 46 -0.33 -3.27 17.50
CA LEU A 46 0.70 -2.37 16.99
C LEU A 46 1.11 -2.76 15.56
N VAL A 47 1.41 -4.05 15.34
CA VAL A 47 1.83 -4.55 14.02
C VAL A 47 0.72 -4.38 12.98
N THR A 48 -0.54 -4.67 13.33
CA THR A 48 -1.66 -4.47 12.41
C THR A 48 -1.90 -3.00 12.09
N CYS A 49 -1.73 -2.09 13.07
CA CYS A 49 -1.77 -0.66 12.83
C CYS A 49 -0.64 -0.21 11.89
N LEU A 50 0.58 -0.69 12.12
CA LEU A 50 1.74 -0.36 11.29
C LEU A 50 1.54 -0.82 9.83
N LEU A 51 1.06 -2.05 9.63
CA LEU A 51 0.78 -2.57 8.29
C LEU A 51 -0.28 -1.75 7.55
N ARG A 52 -1.33 -1.31 8.26
CA ARG A 52 -2.38 -0.47 7.68
C ARG A 52 -1.83 0.88 7.21
N VAL A 53 -1.01 1.54 8.03
CA VAL A 53 -0.42 2.84 7.68
C VAL A 53 0.57 2.69 6.52
N ALA A 54 1.38 1.63 6.52
CA ALA A 54 2.31 1.33 5.43
C ALA A 54 1.58 1.10 4.09
N ALA A 55 0.47 0.35 4.10
CA ALA A 55 -0.33 0.12 2.90
C ALA A 55 -0.94 1.42 2.36
N LEU A 56 -1.48 2.28 3.23
CA LEU A 56 -2.02 3.58 2.84
C LEU A 56 -0.92 4.48 2.25
N ALA A 57 0.24 4.55 2.91
CA ALA A 57 1.38 5.32 2.44
C ALA A 57 1.86 4.87 1.06
N LEU A 58 1.95 3.56 0.82
CA LEU A 58 2.34 3.01 -0.47
C LEU A 58 1.37 3.40 -1.59
N ILE A 59 0.06 3.27 -1.35
CA ILE A 59 -0.96 3.61 -2.34
C ILE A 59 -0.93 5.11 -2.64
N ASN A 60 -0.93 5.96 -1.61
CA ASN A 60 -0.88 7.40 -1.79
C ASN A 60 0.36 7.85 -2.55
N THR A 61 1.51 7.25 -2.27
CA THR A 61 2.79 7.60 -2.91
C THR A 61 2.77 7.28 -4.40
N ASN A 62 2.25 6.12 -4.79
CA ASN A 62 2.13 5.74 -6.21
C ASN A 62 1.08 6.56 -6.95
N VAL A 63 -0.08 6.81 -6.33
CA VAL A 63 -1.17 7.59 -6.95
C VAL A 63 -0.75 9.05 -7.12
N ALA A 64 -0.08 9.64 -6.13
CA ALA A 64 0.45 11.00 -6.21
C ALA A 64 1.47 11.13 -7.36
N ALA A 65 2.47 10.23 -7.42
CA ALA A 65 3.47 10.24 -8.49
C ALA A 65 2.85 10.06 -9.88
N ALA A 66 1.87 9.15 -10.03
CA ALA A 66 1.15 8.94 -11.28
C ALA A 66 0.35 10.19 -11.70
N SER A 67 -0.40 10.78 -10.77
CA SER A 67 -1.17 12.01 -11.04
C SER A 67 -0.27 13.18 -11.42
N ALA A 68 0.88 13.29 -10.78
CA ALA A 68 1.86 14.33 -11.04
C ALA A 68 2.51 14.15 -12.43
N LEU A 69 2.94 12.93 -12.76
CA LEU A 69 3.44 12.61 -14.09
C LEU A 69 2.40 12.93 -15.18
N VAL A 70 1.14 12.52 -14.99
CA VAL A 70 0.07 12.76 -15.97
C VAL A 70 -0.19 14.24 -16.18
N THR A 71 -0.24 15.03 -15.10
CA THR A 71 -0.41 16.49 -15.19
C THR A 71 0.74 17.13 -15.97
N TRP A 72 2.00 16.73 -15.72
CA TRP A 72 3.14 17.28 -16.45
C TRP A 72 3.12 16.91 -17.93
N VAL A 73 2.82 15.65 -18.25
CA VAL A 73 2.68 15.19 -19.65
C VAL A 73 1.53 15.92 -20.35
N ALA A 74 0.43 16.20 -19.65
CA ALA A 74 -0.68 16.97 -20.20
C ALA A 74 -0.26 18.43 -20.51
N ILE A 75 0.50 19.07 -19.63
CA ILE A 75 1.04 20.43 -19.86
C ILE A 75 1.97 20.44 -21.08
N ASP A 76 2.88 19.47 -21.17
CA ASP A 76 3.80 19.34 -22.31
C ASP A 76 3.06 19.04 -23.63
N ALA A 77 1.98 18.25 -23.58
CA ALA A 77 1.11 18.01 -24.74
C ALA A 77 0.42 19.29 -25.22
N VAL A 78 -0.06 20.15 -24.31
CA VAL A 78 -0.63 21.46 -24.64
C VAL A 78 0.42 22.40 -25.24
N ARG A 79 1.68 22.28 -24.81
CA ARG A 79 2.82 23.02 -25.38
C ARG A 79 3.28 22.48 -26.74
N GLY A 80 2.71 21.37 -27.21
CA GLY A 80 2.98 20.79 -28.53
C GLY A 80 4.19 19.85 -28.59
N HIS A 81 4.90 19.64 -27.49
CA HIS A 81 6.08 18.77 -27.43
C HIS A 81 6.09 17.96 -26.13
N ILE A 82 5.93 16.63 -26.23
CA ILE A 82 5.97 15.73 -25.08
C ILE A 82 7.43 15.34 -24.80
N ALA A 83 7.96 15.79 -23.67
CA ALA A 83 9.32 15.46 -23.24
C ALA A 83 9.33 14.37 -22.16
N ILE A 84 10.16 13.34 -22.34
CA ILE A 84 10.34 12.28 -21.34
C ILE A 84 10.96 12.85 -20.06
N SER A 85 11.87 13.82 -20.20
CA SER A 85 12.48 14.51 -19.05
C SER A 85 11.45 15.23 -18.19
N GLY A 86 10.47 15.89 -18.81
CA GLY A 86 9.34 16.53 -18.11
C GLY A 86 8.49 15.52 -17.34
N ALA A 87 8.15 14.40 -17.97
CA ALA A 87 7.41 13.31 -17.31
C ALA A 87 8.15 12.75 -16.08
N CYS A 88 9.47 12.55 -16.19
CA CYS A 88 10.30 12.11 -15.06
C CYS A 88 10.34 13.15 -13.93
N THR A 89 10.50 14.44 -14.27
CA THR A 89 10.48 15.53 -13.28
C THR A 89 9.14 15.62 -12.56
N GLY A 90 8.02 15.57 -13.29
CA GLY A 90 6.68 15.57 -12.71
C GLY A 90 6.46 14.41 -11.72
N SER A 91 6.94 13.21 -12.06
CA SER A 91 6.87 12.05 -11.14
C SER A 91 7.66 12.27 -9.84
N ILE A 92 8.89 12.80 -9.94
CA ILE A 92 9.74 13.09 -8.78
C ILE A 92 9.10 14.16 -7.89
N VAL A 93 8.54 15.22 -8.50
CA VAL A 93 7.81 16.27 -7.77
C VAL A 93 6.64 15.66 -7.00
N GLY A 94 5.87 14.77 -7.62
CA GLY A 94 4.79 14.03 -6.96
C GLY A 94 5.25 13.24 -5.73
N PHE A 95 6.40 12.55 -5.82
CA PHE A 95 6.97 11.83 -4.67
C PHE A 95 7.39 12.77 -3.53
N VAL A 96 8.06 13.88 -3.84
CA VAL A 96 8.52 14.83 -2.82
C VAL A 96 7.33 15.44 -2.08
N VAL A 97 6.29 15.81 -2.81
CA VAL A 97 5.10 16.49 -2.28
C VAL A 97 4.27 15.60 -1.36
N ILE A 98 4.12 14.31 -1.68
CA ILE A 98 3.30 13.39 -0.88
C ILE A 98 4.03 12.82 0.34
N THR A 99 5.36 12.90 0.39
CA THR A 99 6.20 12.33 1.47
C THR A 99 5.75 12.70 2.89
N PRO A 100 5.45 13.96 3.24
CA PRO A 100 5.01 14.30 4.60
C PRO A 100 3.59 13.83 4.93
N ALA A 101 2.79 13.47 3.93
CA ALA A 101 1.34 13.29 4.05
C ALA A 101 0.86 11.86 3.75
N CYS A 102 1.75 10.99 3.25
CA CYS A 102 1.38 9.70 2.68
C CYS A 102 0.63 8.77 3.65
N GLY A 103 0.94 8.81 4.95
CA GLY A 103 0.31 7.95 5.97
C GLY A 103 -0.98 8.50 6.60
N PHE A 104 -1.38 9.74 6.30
CA PHE A 104 -2.45 10.45 7.02
C PHE A 104 -3.57 10.98 6.12
N VAL A 105 -3.27 11.20 4.84
CA VAL A 105 -4.22 11.80 3.90
C VAL A 105 -5.02 10.73 3.16
N GLN A 106 -6.31 10.97 2.93
CA GLN A 106 -7.12 10.09 2.08
C GLN A 106 -6.72 10.24 0.60
N LEU A 107 -6.86 9.15 -0.16
CA LEU A 107 -6.45 9.09 -1.58
C LEU A 107 -6.90 10.30 -2.42
N GLY A 108 -8.14 10.77 -2.24
CA GLY A 108 -8.67 11.91 -3.00
C GLY A 108 -7.88 13.21 -2.77
N TRP A 109 -7.56 13.53 -1.52
CA TRP A 109 -6.78 14.72 -1.18
C TRP A 109 -5.31 14.57 -1.59
N GLY A 110 -4.74 13.37 -1.47
CA GLY A 110 -3.36 13.08 -1.89
C GLY A 110 -3.15 13.33 -3.39
N LEU A 111 -4.15 12.97 -4.22
CA LEU A 111 -4.15 13.24 -5.65
C LEU A 111 -4.22 14.74 -5.96
N LEU A 112 -5.11 15.48 -5.28
CA LEU A 112 -5.25 16.92 -5.52
C LEU A 112 -3.99 17.70 -5.18
N ILE A 113 -3.33 17.36 -4.06
CA ILE A 113 -2.08 18.01 -3.63
C ILE A 113 -0.97 17.77 -4.68
N ALA A 114 -0.88 16.55 -5.22
CA ALA A 114 0.13 16.21 -6.23
C ALA A 114 -0.11 16.92 -7.58
N ILE A 115 -1.37 17.13 -7.97
CA ILE A 115 -1.70 17.90 -9.17
C ILE A 115 -1.41 19.39 -8.97
N TYR A 116 -1.76 19.96 -7.82
CA TYR A 116 -1.57 21.39 -7.53
C TYR A 116 -0.09 21.77 -7.39
N ALA A 117 0.77 20.82 -7.06
CA ALA A 117 2.20 21.07 -6.91
C ALA A 117 2.97 21.20 -8.24
N ILE A 118 2.30 21.01 -9.38
CA ILE A 118 2.85 21.14 -10.74
C ILE A 118 2.35 22.43 -11.37
#